data_AF-A0A4Y2G821-F1
#
_entry.id   AF-A0A4Y2G821-F1
#
_cell.length_a   1.000
_cell.length_b   1.000
_cell.length_c   1.000
_cell.angle_alpha   90.00
_cell.angle_beta   90.00
_cell.angle_gamma   90.00
#
_symmetry.space_group_name_H-M   'P 1'
#
loop_
_entity.id
_entity.type
_entity.pdbx_description
1 polymer ?
#
loop_
_entity_poly.entity_id
_entity_poly.type
_entity_poly.pdbx_seq_one_letter_code
_entity_poly.pdbx_strand_id
1 'polypeptide(L)'
;MGKRKSGAFSGQQIASDSTTSNFPTFFLIKRISTRDETFHSVSPFPVERAITGSIGDVKSSKKLRSGDLLVEVQARQQSEQIVKLKKIFNIPVTASPHATLNSSKGVITRGELLNVPTEEILKKLQDLWVTQLLPMAVLPPLEKRLEQSRESDADAEMSSSSLPEEDALIV
;
A
#
# COMPACT_ATOMS: atom_id res chain seq x y z
N MET A 1 9.01 20.30 -35.18
CA MET A 1 9.90 19.25 -34.64
C MET A 1 9.89 19.33 -33.11
N GLY A 2 9.05 18.54 -32.45
CA GLY A 2 8.89 18.56 -30.99
C GLY A 2 9.92 17.66 -30.29
N LYS A 3 10.76 18.22 -29.42
CA LYS A 3 11.73 17.45 -28.62
C LYS A 3 10.98 16.69 -27.51
N ARG A 4 11.05 15.35 -27.52
CA ARG A 4 10.58 14.50 -26.41
C ARG A 4 11.57 14.66 -25.25
N LYS A 5 11.08 15.09 -24.07
CA LYS A 5 11.87 15.03 -22.84
C LYS A 5 11.86 13.60 -22.33
N SER A 6 12.98 12.90 -22.45
CA SER A 6 13.26 11.67 -21.70
C SER A 6 13.57 12.07 -20.25
N GLY A 7 12.53 12.38 -19.50
CA GLY A 7 12.65 12.50 -18.05
C GLY A 7 12.65 11.09 -17.47
N ALA A 8 13.84 10.52 -17.23
CA ALA A 8 13.95 9.37 -16.34
C ALA A 8 13.34 9.78 -15.00
N PHE A 9 12.35 9.01 -14.53
CA PHE A 9 11.80 9.15 -13.20
C PHE A 9 12.90 8.72 -12.23
N SER A 10 13.83 9.63 -11.94
CA SER A 10 14.86 9.44 -10.92
C SER A 10 14.14 9.49 -9.58
N GLY A 11 13.63 8.34 -9.17
CA GLY A 11 13.32 8.10 -7.77
C GLY A 11 14.62 8.34 -7.01
N GLN A 12 14.68 9.43 -6.25
CA GLN A 12 15.77 9.64 -5.33
C GLN A 12 15.83 8.42 -4.43
N GLN A 13 16.96 7.71 -4.48
CA GLN A 13 17.27 6.67 -3.52
C GLN A 13 17.40 7.38 -2.18
N ILE A 14 16.38 7.27 -1.34
CA ILE A 14 16.53 7.56 0.08
C ILE A 14 17.52 6.52 0.56
N ALA A 15 18.77 6.94 0.78
CA ALA A 15 19.70 6.19 1.62
C ALA A 15 19.11 6.22 3.04
N SER A 16 18.12 5.38 3.28
CA SER A 16 17.74 5.02 4.63
C SER A 16 18.82 4.05 5.07
N ASP A 17 19.72 4.51 5.93
CA ASP A 17 20.52 3.68 6.82
C ASP A 17 19.59 2.97 7.83
N SER A 18 18.52 2.34 7.32
CA SER A 18 17.66 1.46 8.10
C SER A 18 18.44 0.18 8.27
N THR A 19 19.11 0.04 9.40
CA THR A 19 19.41 -1.28 9.95
C THR A 19 18.15 -2.11 9.81
N THR A 20 18.17 -3.13 8.95
CA THR A 20 17.02 -3.97 8.62
C THR A 20 16.54 -4.67 9.89
N SER A 21 15.60 -4.07 10.60
CA SER A 21 15.09 -4.57 11.87
C SER A 21 13.95 -5.53 11.61
N ASN A 22 14.07 -6.78 12.09
CA ASN A 22 13.04 -7.82 11.98
C ASN A 22 11.81 -7.59 12.89
N PHE A 23 11.55 -6.36 13.30
CA PHE A 23 10.47 -5.98 14.21
C PHE A 23 9.88 -4.64 13.77
N PRO A 24 8.59 -4.37 14.05
CA PRO A 24 7.99 -3.07 13.77
C PRO A 24 8.70 -1.97 14.57
N THR A 25 9.07 -0.88 13.90
CA THR A 25 9.80 0.25 14.49
C THR A 25 8.91 1.45 14.76
N PHE A 26 7.88 1.65 13.94
CA PHE A 26 6.95 2.76 14.09
C PHE A 26 5.68 2.31 14.81
N PHE A 27 5.34 2.99 15.90
CA PHE A 27 4.14 2.71 16.68
C PHE A 27 3.28 3.95 16.84
N LEU A 28 1.98 3.75 16.75
CA LEU A 28 0.98 4.75 17.04
C LEU A 28 0.41 4.52 18.44
N ILE A 29 0.55 5.52 19.30
CA ILE A 29 0.01 5.55 20.64
C ILE A 29 -1.24 6.43 20.62
N LYS A 30 -2.38 5.80 20.88
CA LYS A 30 -3.67 6.46 20.98
C LYS A 30 -4.08 6.59 22.44
N ARG A 31 -4.61 7.76 22.77
CA ARG A 31 -5.20 8.00 24.08
C ARG A 31 -6.56 7.31 24.17
N ILE A 32 -6.80 6.57 25.24
CA ILE A 32 -8.13 6.05 25.57
C ILE A 32 -8.79 7.11 26.45
N SER A 33 -9.88 7.72 25.98
CA SER A 33 -10.60 8.74 26.74
C SER A 33 -12.09 8.61 26.52
N THR A 34 -12.88 8.91 27.54
CA THR A 34 -14.34 9.01 27.45
C THR A 34 -14.81 10.35 26.87
N ARG A 35 -13.91 11.34 26.80
CA ARG A 35 -14.18 12.71 26.33
C ARG A 35 -13.49 13.05 25.01
N ASP A 36 -13.01 12.04 24.29
CA ASP A 36 -12.24 12.20 23.04
C ASP A 36 -11.02 13.13 23.18
N GLU A 37 -10.41 13.13 24.37
CA GLU A 37 -9.21 13.93 24.62
C GLU A 37 -8.00 13.29 23.90
N THR A 38 -7.11 14.13 23.37
CA THR A 38 -5.90 13.71 22.63
C THR A 38 -4.61 14.14 23.34
N PHE A 39 -3.44 13.92 22.73
CA PHE A 39 -2.16 14.42 23.23
C PHE A 39 -1.89 15.89 22.89
N HIS A 40 -2.78 16.57 22.16
CA HIS A 40 -2.66 18.02 21.91
C HIS A 40 -2.79 18.84 23.19
N SER A 41 -3.63 18.40 24.13
CA SER A 41 -3.84 19.08 25.41
C SER A 41 -2.75 18.79 26.46
N VAL A 42 -1.86 17.84 26.17
CA VAL A 42 -0.77 17.46 27.08
C VAL A 42 0.51 18.19 26.66
N SER A 43 1.33 18.66 27.59
CA SER A 43 2.65 19.22 27.26
C SER A 43 3.58 18.17 26.64
N PRO A 44 4.48 18.51 25.68
CA PRO A 44 5.44 17.55 25.13
C PRO A 44 6.45 17.03 26.17
N PHE A 45 6.90 17.87 27.12
CA PHE A 45 7.97 17.48 28.04
C PHE A 45 7.61 16.30 28.98
N PRO A 46 6.42 16.26 29.62
CA PRO A 46 6.04 15.10 30.43
C PRO A 46 5.79 13.84 29.60
N VAL A 47 5.30 14.00 28.37
CA VAL A 47 5.08 12.88 27.45
C VAL A 47 6.42 12.24 27.09
N GLU A 48 7.40 13.03 26.68
CA GLU A 48 8.74 12.56 26.35
C GLU A 48 9.39 11.84 27.54
N ARG A 49 9.39 12.47 28.72
CA ARG A 49 9.91 11.84 29.95
C ARG A 49 9.20 10.54 30.32
N ALA A 50 7.89 10.47 30.13
CA ALA A 50 7.13 9.25 30.42
C ALA A 50 7.44 8.12 29.43
N ILE A 51 7.68 8.43 28.15
CA ILE A 51 8.11 7.45 27.14
C ILE A 51 9.50 6.93 27.51
N THR A 52 10.46 7.84 27.74
CA THR A 52 11.82 7.48 28.15
C THR A 52 11.82 6.67 29.45
N GLY A 53 10.99 7.03 30.43
CA GLY A 53 10.87 6.28 31.67
C GLY A 53 10.21 4.91 31.52
N SER A 54 9.40 4.69 30.49
CA SER A 54 8.65 3.43 30.32
C SER A 54 9.33 2.44 29.37
N ILE A 55 10.01 2.92 28.32
CA ILE A 55 10.58 2.12 27.23
C ILE A 55 12.08 2.42 27.02
N GLY A 56 12.63 3.42 27.72
CA GLY A 56 13.99 3.92 27.47
C GLY A 56 14.07 4.90 26.31
N ASP A 57 15.30 5.25 25.92
CA ASP A 57 15.54 6.22 24.85
C ASP A 57 15.09 5.68 23.50
N VAL A 58 14.08 6.35 22.94
CA VAL A 58 13.50 6.05 21.62
C VAL A 58 14.15 6.93 20.55
N LYS A 59 14.13 6.46 19.30
CA LYS A 59 14.76 7.18 18.18
C LYS A 59 14.05 8.48 17.84
N SER A 60 12.72 8.47 17.88
CA SER A 60 11.92 9.67 17.75
C SER A 60 10.57 9.53 18.45
N SER A 61 10.03 10.65 18.94
CA SER A 61 8.64 10.75 19.38
C SER A 61 8.04 12.04 18.83
N LYS A 62 6.85 11.95 18.23
CA LYS A 62 6.22 13.08 17.55
C LYS A 62 4.71 13.03 17.67
N LYS A 63 4.10 14.16 18.01
CA LYS A 63 2.64 14.30 17.96
C LYS A 63 2.18 14.48 16.53
N LEU A 64 1.19 13.69 16.13
CA LEU A 64 0.56 13.78 14.81
C LEU A 64 -0.58 14.79 14.83
N ARG A 65 -0.95 15.27 13.63
CA ARG A 65 -2.13 16.14 13.46
C ARG A 65 -3.44 15.47 13.91
N SER A 66 -3.50 14.12 13.93
CA SER A 66 -4.63 13.39 14.52
C SER A 66 -4.77 13.56 16.03
N GLY A 67 -3.71 14.02 16.71
CA GLY A 67 -3.63 14.09 18.17
C GLY A 67 -3.10 12.84 18.83
N ASP A 68 -2.76 11.82 18.04
CA ASP A 68 -2.03 10.65 18.46
C ASP A 68 -0.53 10.95 18.56
N LEU A 69 0.20 10.03 19.19
CA LEU A 69 1.64 10.09 19.30
C LEU A 69 2.28 8.99 18.44
N LEU A 70 3.17 9.38 17.53
CA LEU A 70 4.02 8.48 16.76
C LEU A 70 5.35 8.31 17.51
N VAL A 71 5.77 7.07 17.70
CA VAL A 71 7.05 6.72 18.33
C VAL A 71 7.83 5.79 17.41
N GLU A 72 9.08 6.12 17.16
CA GLU A 72 10.04 5.26 16.47
C GLU A 72 10.99 4.65 17.50
N VAL A 73 10.96 3.33 17.62
CA VAL A 73 11.85 2.57 18.49
C VAL A 73 13.09 2.12 17.73
N GLN A 74 14.19 1.89 18.45
CA GLN A 74 15.46 1.44 17.87
C GLN A 74 15.79 -0.01 18.21
N ALA A 75 15.26 -0.53 19.31
CA ALA A 75 15.56 -1.88 19.78
C ALA A 75 14.32 -2.79 19.83
N ARG A 76 14.53 -4.09 19.62
CA ARG A 76 13.45 -5.09 19.65
C ARG A 76 12.74 -5.13 21.01
N GLN A 77 13.49 -5.04 22.10
CA GLN A 77 12.92 -5.02 23.45
C GLN A 77 11.93 -3.86 23.63
N GLN A 78 12.25 -2.69 23.08
CA GLN A 78 11.38 -1.52 23.11
C GLN A 78 10.09 -1.76 22.31
N SER A 79 10.19 -2.41 21.14
CA SER A 79 9.04 -2.77 20.30
C SER A 79 8.08 -3.73 21.00
N GLU A 80 8.57 -4.62 21.85
CA GLU A 80 7.74 -5.56 22.61
C GLU A 80 7.15 -4.89 23.87
N GLN A 81 7.88 -3.95 24.47
CA GLN A 81 7.43 -3.16 25.63
C GLN A 81 6.36 -2.14 25.26
N ILE A 82 6.52 -1.42 24.15
CA ILE A 82 5.60 -0.34 23.73
C ILE A 82 4.18 -0.88 23.54
N VAL A 83 4.01 -2.07 22.95
CA VAL A 83 2.70 -2.71 22.74
C VAL A 83 2.03 -3.07 24.07
N LYS A 84 2.81 -3.35 25.11
CA LYS A 84 2.32 -3.69 26.46
C LYS A 84 1.98 -2.45 27.29
N LEU A 85 2.30 -1.25 26.83
CA LEU A 85 2.01 -0.02 27.57
C LEU A 85 0.51 0.23 27.65
N LYS A 86 0.04 0.40 28.88
CA LYS A 86 -1.36 0.73 29.18
C LYS A 86 -1.54 2.19 29.61
N LYS A 87 -0.48 2.85 30.07
CA LYS A 87 -0.53 4.21 30.60
C LYS A 87 0.74 4.99 30.26
N ILE A 88 0.59 6.29 30.03
CA ILE A 88 1.66 7.27 29.88
C ILE A 88 1.26 8.50 30.68
N PHE A 89 2.10 8.97 31.61
CA PHE A 89 1.80 10.15 32.44
C PHE A 89 0.40 10.10 33.07
N ASN A 90 0.04 8.94 33.62
CA ASN A 90 -1.28 8.66 34.21
C ASN A 90 -2.50 8.69 33.26
N ILE A 91 -2.26 8.85 31.95
CA ILE A 91 -3.27 8.78 30.90
C ILE A 91 -3.33 7.34 30.37
N PRO A 92 -4.51 6.70 30.29
CA PRO A 92 -4.62 5.39 29.67
C PRO A 92 -4.44 5.48 28.16
N VAL A 93 -3.66 4.56 27.60
CA VAL A 93 -3.28 4.54 26.19
C VAL A 93 -3.35 3.13 25.63
N THR A 94 -3.41 3.06 24.30
CA THR A 94 -3.15 1.84 23.54
C THR A 94 -2.06 2.12 22.52
N ALA A 95 -1.17 1.15 22.31
CA ALA A 95 -0.11 1.23 21.32
C ALA A 95 -0.33 0.15 20.25
N SER A 96 -0.16 0.54 18.99
CA SER A 96 -0.30 -0.37 17.84
C SER A 96 0.79 -0.09 16.79
N PRO A 97 1.30 -1.10 16.08
CA PRO A 97 2.20 -0.86 14.95
C PRO A 97 1.56 0.05 13.90
N HIS A 98 2.32 0.99 13.37
CA HIS A 98 1.85 1.88 12.31
C HIS A 98 1.64 1.10 11.00
N ALA A 99 0.47 1.24 10.38
CA ALA A 99 0.06 0.42 9.24
C ALA A 99 0.95 0.56 7.99
N THR A 100 1.44 1.77 7.71
CA THR A 100 2.21 2.04 6.48
C THR A 100 3.71 2.24 6.72
N LEU A 101 4.11 3.00 7.74
CA LEU A 101 5.52 3.32 8.02
C LEU A 101 6.41 2.10 8.32
N ASN A 102 5.84 0.97 8.74
CA ASN A 102 6.58 -0.28 8.91
C ASN A 102 6.66 -1.12 7.61
N SER A 103 6.20 -0.59 6.48
CA SER A 103 6.16 -1.29 5.21
C SER A 103 6.72 -0.39 4.11
N SER A 104 7.39 -0.99 3.14
CA SER A 104 7.76 -0.34 1.88
C SER A 104 7.02 -1.03 0.73
N LYS A 105 6.76 -0.28 -0.34
CA LYS A 105 6.17 -0.80 -1.57
C LYS A 105 7.16 -0.59 -2.71
N GLY A 106 7.34 -1.61 -3.54
CA GLY A 106 8.21 -1.58 -4.72
C GLY A 106 7.52 -2.21 -5.93
N VAL A 107 8.14 -2.03 -7.10
CA VAL A 107 7.66 -2.62 -8.38
C VAL A 107 8.78 -3.47 -8.96
N ILE A 108 8.45 -4.71 -9.36
CA ILE A 108 9.36 -5.62 -10.04
C ILE A 108 8.90 -5.74 -11.49
N THR A 109 9.72 -5.28 -12.43
CA THR A 109 9.42 -5.36 -13.87
C THR A 109 10.35 -6.37 -14.53
N ARG A 110 9.87 -7.60 -14.75
CA ARG A 110 10.59 -8.70 -15.40
C ARG A 110 9.63 -9.53 -16.24
N GLY A 111 9.89 -9.66 -17.54
CA GLY A 111 9.04 -10.42 -18.46
C GLY A 111 8.96 -11.91 -18.14
N GLU A 112 10.02 -12.47 -17.57
CA GLU A 112 10.11 -13.87 -17.13
C GLU A 112 9.11 -14.22 -16.03
N LEU A 113 8.67 -13.23 -15.24
CA LEU A 113 7.72 -13.43 -14.15
C LEU A 113 6.26 -13.38 -14.60
N LEU A 114 5.97 -13.04 -15.87
CA LEU A 114 4.59 -12.87 -16.36
C LEU A 114 3.76 -14.16 -16.30
N ASN A 115 4.42 -15.31 -16.45
CA ASN A 115 3.77 -16.63 -16.46
C ASN A 115 3.98 -17.40 -15.15
N VAL A 116 4.64 -16.79 -14.16
CA VAL A 116 4.92 -17.42 -12.87
C VAL A 116 3.79 -17.06 -11.90
N PRO A 117 3.18 -18.05 -11.20
CA PRO A 117 2.13 -17.77 -10.22
C PRO A 117 2.67 -16.89 -9.08
N THR A 118 1.83 -15.97 -8.59
CA THR A 118 2.24 -14.96 -7.60
C THR A 118 2.71 -15.61 -6.30
N GLU A 119 2.15 -16.77 -5.95
CA GLU A 119 2.48 -17.56 -4.77
C GLU A 119 3.90 -18.09 -4.82
N GLU A 120 4.36 -18.54 -5.99
CA GLU A 120 5.73 -19.04 -6.16
C GLU A 120 6.73 -17.89 -6.05
N ILE A 121 6.42 -16.75 -6.67
CA ILE A 121 7.23 -15.53 -6.56
C ILE A 121 7.31 -15.09 -5.08
N LEU A 122 6.17 -15.03 -4.38
CA LEU A 122 6.12 -14.63 -2.97
C LEU A 122 6.96 -15.57 -2.11
N LYS A 123 6.84 -16.89 -2.32
CA LYS A 123 7.62 -17.89 -1.58
C LYS A 123 9.13 -17.70 -1.76
N LYS A 124 9.58 -17.41 -2.99
CA LYS A 124 11.01 -17.17 -3.28
C LYS A 124 11.51 -15.83 -2.74
N LEU A 125 10.64 -14.84 -2.62
CA LEU A 125 10.97 -13.51 -2.10
C LEU A 125 10.71 -13.34 -0.60
N GLN A 126 10.16 -14.36 0.08
CA GLN A 126 9.84 -14.32 1.49
C GLN A 126 11.08 -14.08 2.36
N ASP A 127 12.23 -14.64 1.96
CA ASP A 127 13.53 -14.44 2.60
C ASP A 127 14.06 -13.00 2.43
N LEU A 128 13.50 -12.26 1.48
CA LEU A 128 13.77 -10.83 1.24
C LEU A 128 12.71 -9.93 1.90
N TRP A 129 11.99 -10.44 2.90
CA TRP A 129 10.97 -9.71 3.66
C TRP A 129 9.79 -9.20 2.83
N VAL A 130 9.53 -9.81 1.66
CA VAL A 130 8.34 -9.53 0.86
C VAL A 130 7.15 -10.29 1.46
N THR A 131 6.17 -9.55 1.97
CA THR A 131 4.98 -10.14 2.61
C THR A 131 3.77 -10.20 1.69
N GLN A 132 3.69 -9.33 0.69
CA GLN A 132 2.54 -9.22 -0.22
C GLN A 132 2.98 -8.85 -1.64
N LEU A 133 2.30 -9.42 -2.64
CA LEU A 133 2.47 -9.12 -4.06
C LEU A 133 1.11 -8.84 -4.69
N LEU A 134 1.08 -7.87 -5.62
CA LEU A 134 -0.09 -7.51 -6.41
C LEU A 134 0.32 -7.45 -7.88
N PRO A 135 -0.27 -8.28 -8.77
CA PRO A 135 0.00 -8.19 -10.21
C PRO A 135 -0.39 -6.83 -10.76
N MET A 136 0.45 -6.23 -11.59
CA MET A 136 0.08 -5.06 -12.36
C MET A 136 -0.81 -5.48 -13.53
N ALA A 137 -2.03 -4.97 -13.60
CA ALA A 137 -2.88 -5.13 -14.77
C ALA A 137 -2.26 -4.34 -15.95
N VAL A 138 -1.75 -5.06 -16.96
CA VAL A 138 -1.31 -4.45 -18.20
C VAL A 138 -2.53 -4.36 -19.12
N LEU A 139 -3.09 -3.16 -19.21
CA LEU A 139 -4.17 -2.87 -20.14
C LEU A 139 -3.67 -3.05 -21.59
N PRO A 140 -4.41 -3.76 -22.47
CA PRO A 140 -4.06 -3.84 -23.88
C PRO A 140 -4.01 -2.45 -24.52
N PRO A 141 -3.11 -2.20 -25.49
CA PRO A 141 -3.08 -0.97 -26.27
C PRO A 141 -4.45 -0.67 -26.89
N LEU A 142 -4.81 0.61 -27.00
CA LEU A 142 -6.13 1.07 -27.47
C LEU A 142 -6.50 0.51 -28.86
N GLU A 143 -5.50 0.30 -29.72
CA GLU A 143 -5.67 -0.25 -31.07
C GLU A 143 -6.32 -1.65 -31.05
N LYS A 144 -5.88 -2.52 -30.12
CA LYS A 144 -6.46 -3.87 -29.98
C LYS A 144 -7.86 -3.88 -29.39
N ARG A 145 -8.27 -2.81 -28.71
CA ARG A 145 -9.65 -2.68 -28.19
C ARG A 145 -10.63 -2.29 -29.29
N LEU A 146 -10.19 -1.47 -30.24
CA LEU A 146 -11.03 -1.01 -31.34
C LEU A 146 -11.33 -2.15 -32.32
N GLU A 147 -10.38 -3.05 -32.55
CA GLU A 147 -10.56 -4.24 -33.41
C GLU A 147 -11.58 -5.22 -32.82
N GLN A 148 -11.48 -5.52 -31.51
CA GLN A 148 -12.45 -6.40 -30.83
C GLN A 148 -13.87 -5.82 -30.76
N SER A 149 -14.02 -4.49 -30.71
CA SER A 149 -15.34 -3.83 -30.80
C SER A 149 -15.93 -3.87 -32.21
N ARG A 150 -15.12 -4.03 -33.25
CA ARG A 150 -15.63 -4.10 -34.64
C ARG A 150 -16.05 -5.51 -35.04
N GLU A 151 -15.44 -6.54 -34.46
CA GLU A 151 -15.81 -7.94 -34.72
C GLU A 151 -17.10 -8.35 -34.01
N SER A 152 -17.45 -7.74 -32.87
CA SER A 152 -18.69 -8.07 -32.13
C SER A 152 -19.98 -7.64 -32.83
N ASP A 153 -19.92 -6.72 -33.79
CA ASP A 153 -21.10 -6.25 -34.53
C ASP A 153 -21.37 -7.08 -35.82
N ALA A 154 -20.42 -7.92 -36.23
CA ALA A 154 -20.53 -8.69 -37.49
C ALA A 154 -21.35 -9.99 -37.35
N ASP A 155 -21.60 -10.48 -36.13
CA ASP A 155 -22.34 -11.73 -35.88
C ASP A 155 -23.87 -11.56 -35.84
N ALA A 156 -24.40 -10.33 -35.99
CA ALA A 156 -25.84 -10.07 -35.99
C ALA A 156 -26.51 -10.21 -37.38
N GLU A 157 -25.73 -10.29 -38.47
CA GLU A 157 -26.24 -10.21 -39.86
C GLU A 157 -26.18 -11.57 -40.61
N MET A 158 -26.32 -12.70 -39.91
CA MET A 158 -26.43 -14.04 -40.53
C MET A 158 -27.66 -14.77 -40.00
N SER A 159 -28.84 -14.14 -40.11
CA SER A 159 -30.13 -14.82 -40.02
C SER A 159 -31.20 -13.99 -40.72
N SER A 160 -31.25 -14.03 -42.05
CA SER A 160 -32.49 -13.76 -42.77
C SER A 160 -32.76 -14.88 -43.79
N SER A 161 -33.87 -15.55 -43.53
CA SER A 161 -34.45 -16.67 -44.26
C SER A 161 -34.92 -16.25 -45.65
N SER A 162 -34.61 -17.08 -46.64
CA SER A 162 -35.19 -17.07 -47.99
C SER A 162 -36.72 -17.26 -47.96
N LEU A 163 -37.46 -16.33 -48.60
CA LEU A 163 -38.90 -16.40 -48.89
C LEU A 163 -39.12 -16.54 -50.42
N PRO A 164 -40.25 -17.12 -50.86
CA PRO A 164 -40.38 -17.73 -52.19
C PRO A 164 -40.64 -16.71 -53.31
N GLU A 165 -40.19 -17.05 -54.52
CA GLU A 165 -40.42 -16.30 -55.75
C GLU A 165 -41.91 -16.32 -56.13
N GLU A 166 -42.50 -15.13 -56.21
CA GLU A 166 -43.84 -14.90 -56.74
C GLU A 166 -43.71 -14.36 -58.16
N ASP A 167 -43.78 -15.25 -59.15
CA ASP A 167 -43.88 -14.84 -60.56
C ASP A 167 -45.33 -14.47 -60.87
N ALA A 168 -45.55 -13.17 -61.06
CA ALA A 168 -46.73 -12.62 -61.71
C ALA A 168 -46.31 -11.93 -63.02
N LEU A 169 -46.74 -12.47 -64.16
CA LEU A 169 -46.98 -11.74 -65.43
C LEU A 169 -47.81 -12.63 -66.37
N ILE A 170 -49.12 -12.40 -66.49
CA ILE A 170 -49.83 -11.66 -67.57
C ILE A 170 -49.55 -12.25 -68.98
N VAL A 171 -50.50 -13.04 -69.51
CA VAL A 171 -51.41 -12.81 -70.68
C VAL A 171 -52.19 -14.11 -70.91
#